data_AF-A0A0E9MVN7-F1
#
_entry.id   AF-A0A0E9MVN7-F1
#
_cell.length_a   1.000
_cell.length_b   1.000
_cell.length_c   1.000
_cell.angle_alpha   90.00
_cell.angle_beta   90.00
_cell.angle_gamma   90.00
#
_symmetry.space_group_name_H-M   'P 1'
#
loop_
_entity.id
_entity.type
_entity.pdbx_description
1 polymer ?
#
loop_
_entity_poly.entity_id
_entity_poly.type
_entity_poly.pdbx_seq_one_letter_code
_entity_poly.pdbx_strand_id
1 'polypeptide(L)'
;MGLKQLLFAQGKKPSLKRHLLFWMVITTYYYCQSISPNCTKGLPSAEVFRYAGVSVLCFLPACVIGVFVFLRWLKPLLTQKKYLLFGSGCLSTAIMLQLLNYFTAVEFFRMSCHCDTGTIIFERKFAMAFINTQLAIFLGVLALALHLLVKQHQVQINNLALATATTAKKTDLAKAALYPAYLMDSLESIQKALLRKEEEAGIAILTLSEKLSNRLYGSGVLMPEEHEGTNLIELEKRLDHDFA
;
A
#
# COMPACT_ATOMS: atom_id res chain seq x y z
N MET A 1 6.45 -15.56 7.77
CA MET A 1 6.19 -14.28 7.05
C MET A 1 4.73 -13.92 7.26
N GLY A 2 4.42 -12.80 7.94
CA GLY A 2 3.05 -12.49 8.35
C GLY A 2 2.14 -12.05 7.19
N LEU A 3 0.85 -12.41 7.24
CA LEU A 3 -0.17 -12.04 6.25
C LEU A 3 -0.19 -10.52 5.97
N LYS A 4 0.04 -9.70 7.01
CA LYS A 4 0.15 -8.24 6.91
C LYS A 4 1.34 -7.79 6.05
N GLN A 5 2.51 -8.40 6.21
CA GLN A 5 3.66 -8.11 5.33
C GLN A 5 3.40 -8.60 3.90
N LEU A 6 2.74 -9.74 3.72
CA LEU A 6 2.45 -10.21 2.37
C LEU A 6 1.48 -9.28 1.63
N LEU A 7 0.43 -8.77 2.30
CA LEU A 7 -0.55 -7.87 1.70
C LEU A 7 -0.05 -6.42 1.56
N PHE A 8 0.71 -5.92 2.54
CA PHE A 8 1.10 -4.50 2.65
C PHE A 8 2.59 -4.23 2.47
N ALA A 9 3.46 -5.22 2.22
CA ALA A 9 4.90 -4.94 2.00
C ALA A 9 5.09 -3.88 0.91
N GLN A 10 5.87 -2.88 1.30
CA GLN A 10 6.12 -1.65 0.58
C GLN A 10 7.04 -1.93 -0.61
N GLY A 11 6.53 -1.65 -1.81
CA GLY A 11 7.30 -1.72 -3.05
C GLY A 11 6.49 -1.14 -4.21
N LYS A 12 7.13 -0.35 -5.07
CA LYS A 12 6.48 0.29 -6.23
C LYS A 12 5.98 -0.71 -7.28
N LYS A 13 6.44 -1.95 -7.24
CA LYS A 13 6.03 -3.02 -8.17
C LYS A 13 5.20 -4.06 -7.43
N PRO A 14 4.00 -4.41 -7.92
CA PRO A 14 3.30 -5.57 -7.39
C PRO A 14 4.19 -6.79 -7.56
N SER A 15 4.47 -7.50 -6.47
CA SER A 15 5.24 -8.74 -6.56
C SER A 15 4.41 -9.77 -7.34
N LEU A 16 5.04 -10.44 -8.30
CA LEU A 16 4.45 -11.57 -9.04
C LEU A 16 3.82 -12.59 -8.08
N LYS A 17 4.44 -12.79 -6.91
CA LYS A 17 3.94 -13.63 -5.81
C LYS A 17 2.53 -13.28 -5.35
N ARG A 18 2.18 -12.00 -5.22
CA ARG A 18 0.81 -11.56 -4.82
C ARG A 18 -0.22 -11.84 -5.90
N HIS A 19 0.14 -11.63 -7.17
CA HIS A 19 -0.75 -11.92 -8.28
C HIS A 19 -1.00 -13.42 -8.40
N LEU A 20 0.07 -14.24 -8.29
CA LEU A 20 -0.04 -15.69 -8.28
C LEU A 20 -0.88 -16.19 -7.11
N LEU A 21 -0.67 -15.66 -5.89
CA LEU A 21 -1.49 -16.04 -4.74
C LEU A 21 -2.96 -15.64 -4.91
N PHE A 22 -3.23 -14.44 -5.41
CA PHE A 22 -4.59 -13.99 -5.70
C PHE A 22 -5.29 -14.96 -6.67
N TRP A 23 -4.66 -15.25 -7.80
CA TRP A 23 -5.24 -16.16 -8.79
C TRP A 23 -5.34 -17.60 -8.28
N MET A 24 -4.40 -18.07 -7.47
CA MET A 24 -4.47 -19.38 -6.82
C MET A 24 -5.71 -19.47 -5.93
N VAL A 25 -5.93 -18.48 -5.05
CA VAL A 25 -7.10 -18.46 -4.16
C VAL A 25 -8.40 -18.40 -4.96
N ILE A 26 -8.47 -17.53 -5.97
CA ILE A 26 -9.67 -17.40 -6.83
C ILE A 26 -9.93 -18.69 -7.61
N THR A 27 -8.90 -19.31 -8.19
CA THR A 27 -9.03 -20.54 -8.97
C THR A 27 -9.48 -21.70 -8.07
N THR A 28 -8.90 -21.83 -6.88
CA THR A 28 -9.32 -22.84 -5.90
C THR A 28 -10.76 -22.62 -5.45
N TYR A 29 -11.14 -21.37 -5.14
CA TYR A 29 -12.53 -21.04 -4.80
C TYR A 29 -13.49 -21.41 -5.93
N TYR A 30 -13.16 -21.06 -7.17
CA TYR A 30 -13.99 -21.32 -8.35
C TYR A 30 -14.14 -22.82 -8.62
N TYR A 31 -13.05 -23.57 -8.46
CA TYR A 31 -13.06 -25.02 -8.55
C TYR A 31 -13.97 -25.65 -7.48
N CYS A 32 -13.83 -25.25 -6.21
CA CYS A 32 -14.67 -25.74 -5.12
C CYS A 32 -16.15 -25.38 -5.32
N GLN A 33 -16.45 -24.17 -5.78
CA GLN A 33 -17.82 -23.73 -6.07
C GLN A 33 -18.46 -24.58 -7.19
N SER A 34 -17.67 -24.99 -8.18
CA SER A 34 -18.14 -25.82 -9.29
C SER A 34 -18.48 -27.25 -8.85
N ILE A 35 -17.96 -27.70 -7.70
CA ILE A 35 -18.32 -28.97 -7.04
C ILE A 35 -19.58 -28.72 -6.19
N SER A 36 -20.72 -28.42 -6.85
CA SER A 36 -21.98 -28.19 -6.14
C SER A 36 -22.75 -29.50 -5.93
N PRO A 37 -23.14 -29.85 -4.70
CA PRO A 37 -23.85 -31.10 -4.38
C PRO A 37 -25.25 -31.19 -5.05
N ASN A 38 -25.83 -30.07 -5.46
CA ASN A 38 -27.16 -30.06 -6.09
C ASN A 38 -27.14 -30.47 -7.57
N CYS A 39 -26.00 -30.33 -8.26
CA CYS A 39 -25.85 -30.73 -9.67
C CYS A 39 -25.27 -32.15 -9.84
N THR A 40 -24.91 -32.81 -8.74
CA THR A 40 -24.12 -34.05 -8.74
C THR A 40 -24.89 -35.27 -8.25
N LYS A 41 -26.19 -35.11 -7.94
CA LYS A 41 -27.07 -36.24 -7.63
C LYS A 41 -27.18 -37.16 -8.85
N GLY A 42 -26.40 -38.24 -8.86
CA GLY A 42 -26.40 -39.27 -9.91
C GLY A 42 -25.15 -39.34 -10.79
N LEU A 43 -24.16 -38.45 -10.61
CA LEU A 43 -22.90 -38.51 -11.35
C LEU A 43 -21.83 -39.31 -10.59
N PRO A 44 -21.01 -40.13 -11.28
CA PRO A 44 -19.83 -40.73 -10.69
C PRO A 44 -18.90 -39.63 -10.15
N SER A 45 -18.27 -39.86 -9.00
CA SER A 45 -17.40 -38.88 -8.33
C SER A 45 -16.30 -38.34 -9.25
N ALA A 46 -15.74 -39.17 -10.13
CA ALA A 46 -14.71 -38.76 -11.09
C ALA A 46 -15.20 -37.72 -12.13
N GLU A 47 -16.46 -37.80 -12.57
CA GLU A 47 -17.00 -36.85 -13.55
C GLU A 47 -17.24 -35.47 -12.95
N VAL A 48 -17.59 -35.41 -11.66
CA VAL A 48 -17.77 -34.15 -10.94
C VAL A 48 -16.49 -33.31 -10.93
N PHE A 49 -15.35 -33.93 -10.62
CA PHE A 49 -14.06 -33.25 -10.63
C PHE A 49 -13.63 -32.84 -12.04
N ARG A 50 -13.95 -33.66 -13.06
CA ARG A 50 -13.71 -33.31 -14.47
C ARG A 50 -14.53 -32.08 -14.88
N TYR A 51 -15.83 -32.05 -14.58
CA TYR A 51 -16.70 -30.91 -14.90
C TYR A 51 -16.27 -29.63 -14.18
N ALA A 52 -15.85 -29.73 -12.92
CA ALA A 52 -15.29 -28.60 -12.19
C ALA A 52 -14.02 -28.05 -12.87
N GLY A 53 -13.13 -28.93 -13.36
CA GLY A 53 -11.94 -28.54 -14.10
C GLY A 53 -12.27 -27.83 -15.43
N VAL A 54 -13.20 -28.39 -16.21
CA VAL A 54 -13.65 -27.77 -17.48
C VAL A 54 -14.32 -26.42 -17.21
N SER A 55 -15.15 -26.32 -16.16
CA SER A 55 -15.79 -25.06 -15.73
C SER A 55 -14.74 -23.96 -15.47
N VAL A 56 -13.70 -24.27 -14.68
CA VAL A 56 -12.60 -23.34 -14.41
C VAL A 56 -11.95 -22.89 -15.72
N LEU A 57 -11.60 -23.81 -16.61
CA LEU A 57 -10.93 -23.47 -17.87
C LEU A 57 -11.80 -22.58 -18.78
N CYS A 58 -13.11 -22.84 -18.83
CA CYS A 58 -14.04 -22.08 -19.66
C CYS A 58 -14.30 -20.67 -19.14
N PHE A 59 -14.48 -20.50 -17.83
CA PHE A 59 -15.01 -19.25 -17.27
C PHE A 59 -13.98 -18.40 -16.51
N LEU A 60 -12.85 -18.97 -16.08
CA LEU A 60 -11.76 -18.19 -15.46
C LEU A 60 -11.22 -17.08 -16.36
N PRO A 61 -11.05 -17.26 -17.70
CA PRO A 61 -10.60 -16.18 -18.58
C PRO A 61 -11.46 -14.93 -18.51
N ALA A 62 -12.79 -15.08 -18.40
CA ALA A 62 -13.71 -13.96 -18.25
C ALA A 62 -13.50 -13.22 -16.91
N CYS A 63 -13.24 -13.96 -15.83
CA CYS A 63 -12.90 -13.37 -14.53
C CYS A 63 -11.58 -12.58 -14.60
N VAL A 64 -10.56 -13.14 -15.27
CA VAL A 64 -9.26 -12.49 -15.49
C VAL A 64 -9.43 -11.18 -16.25
N ILE A 65 -10.12 -11.23 -17.39
CA ILE A 65 -10.41 -10.04 -18.21
C ILE A 65 -11.18 -9.01 -17.39
N GLY A 66 -12.23 -9.42 -16.67
CA GLY A 66 -13.02 -8.54 -15.81
C GLY A 66 -12.15 -7.79 -14.80
N VAL A 67 -11.33 -8.51 -14.03
CA VAL A 67 -10.43 -7.88 -13.03
C VAL A 67 -9.48 -6.86 -13.67
N PHE A 68 -8.88 -7.17 -14.82
CA PHE A 68 -7.98 -6.24 -15.49
C PHE A 68 -8.68 -5.02 -16.08
N VAL A 69 -9.89 -5.20 -16.63
CA VAL A 69 -10.72 -4.09 -17.14
C VAL A 69 -11.07 -3.14 -15.98
N PHE A 70 -11.53 -3.67 -14.84
CA PHE A 70 -11.82 -2.86 -13.66
C PHE A 70 -10.59 -2.09 -13.14
N LEU A 71 -9.45 -2.77 -13.01
CA LEU A 71 -8.24 -2.16 -12.46
C LEU A 71 -7.55 -1.15 -13.39
N ARG A 72 -7.57 -1.38 -14.71
CA ARG A 72 -6.80 -0.56 -15.67
C ARG A 72 -7.66 0.49 -16.37
N TRP A 73 -8.90 0.15 -16.73
CA TRP A 73 -9.77 1.01 -17.53
C TRP A 73 -10.81 1.75 -16.70
N LEU A 74 -11.50 1.08 -15.78
CA LEU A 74 -12.55 1.74 -14.97
C LEU A 74 -12.00 2.52 -13.78
N LYS A 75 -10.94 2.04 -13.14
CA LYS A 75 -10.26 2.73 -12.04
C LYS A 75 -9.97 4.22 -12.31
N PRO A 76 -9.33 4.62 -13.43
CA PRO A 76 -9.05 6.04 -13.68
C PRO A 76 -10.33 6.89 -13.77
N LEU A 77 -11.41 6.36 -14.36
CA LEU A 77 -12.70 7.05 -14.46
C LEU A 77 -13.28 7.36 -13.07
N LEU A 78 -13.20 6.39 -12.15
CA LEU A 78 -13.63 6.57 -10.77
C LEU A 78 -12.79 7.63 -10.05
N THR A 79 -11.46 7.61 -10.21
CA THR A 79 -10.57 8.61 -9.59
C THR A 79 -10.73 10.02 -10.16
N GLN A 80 -11.15 10.13 -11.43
CA GLN A 80 -11.47 11.40 -12.07
C GLN A 80 -12.92 11.87 -11.78
N LYS A 81 -13.65 11.18 -10.89
CA LYS A 81 -15.06 11.47 -10.55
C LYS A 81 -16.00 11.44 -11.76
N LYS A 82 -15.64 10.72 -12.83
CA LYS A 82 -16.45 10.55 -14.05
C LYS A 82 -17.46 9.41 -13.87
N TYR A 83 -18.42 9.58 -12.96
CA TYR A 83 -19.33 8.50 -12.54
C TYR A 83 -20.22 7.96 -13.68
N LEU A 84 -20.68 8.83 -14.58
CA LEU A 84 -21.50 8.40 -15.73
C LEU A 84 -20.72 7.49 -16.68
N LEU A 85 -19.47 7.85 -17.01
CA LEU A 85 -18.58 7.04 -17.84
C LEU A 85 -18.14 5.75 -17.15
N PHE A 86 -17.99 5.79 -15.81
CA PHE A 86 -17.76 4.58 -15.03
C PHE A 86 -18.96 3.64 -15.09
N GLY A 87 -20.18 4.16 -14.91
CA GLY A 87 -21.42 3.38 -14.98
C GLY A 87 -21.63 2.75 -16.37
N SER A 88 -21.45 3.53 -17.43
CA SER A 88 -21.52 2.99 -18.79
C SER A 88 -20.40 1.99 -19.08
N GLY A 89 -19.19 2.22 -18.57
CA GLY A 89 -18.09 1.26 -18.65
C GLY A 89 -18.38 -0.06 -17.94
N CYS A 90 -19.02 -0.02 -16.76
CA CYS A 90 -19.47 -1.22 -16.05
C CYS A 90 -20.49 -2.00 -16.86
N LEU A 91 -21.49 -1.31 -17.42
CA LEU A 91 -22.53 -1.93 -18.25
C LEU A 91 -21.94 -2.57 -19.51
N SER A 92 -21.09 -1.84 -20.24
CA SER A 92 -20.40 -2.36 -21.42
C SER A 92 -19.52 -3.57 -21.10
N THR A 93 -18.83 -3.54 -19.95
CA THR A 93 -18.02 -4.68 -19.48
C THR A 93 -18.91 -5.88 -19.16
N ALA A 94 -20.06 -5.67 -18.50
CA ALA A 94 -21.01 -6.74 -18.20
C ALA A 94 -21.57 -7.40 -19.46
N ILE A 95 -21.94 -6.60 -20.47
CA ILE A 95 -22.42 -7.13 -21.77
C ILE A 95 -21.31 -7.92 -22.47
N MET A 96 -20.09 -7.38 -22.53
CA MET A 96 -18.95 -8.06 -23.16
C MET A 96 -18.62 -9.39 -22.47
N LEU A 97 -18.57 -9.41 -21.14
CA LEU A 97 -18.33 -10.62 -20.36
C LEU A 97 -19.48 -11.61 -20.50
N GLN A 98 -20.73 -11.15 -20.60
CA GLN A 98 -21.88 -12.01 -20.86
C GLN A 98 -21.78 -12.72 -22.21
N LEU A 99 -21.38 -12.00 -23.26
CA LEU A 99 -21.17 -12.59 -24.58
C LEU A 99 -20.04 -13.63 -24.54
N LEU A 100 -18.91 -13.29 -23.92
CA LEU A 100 -17.79 -14.22 -23.76
C LEU A 100 -18.18 -15.47 -22.96
N ASN A 101 -18.89 -15.29 -21.85
CA ASN A 101 -19.39 -16.38 -21.02
C ASN A 101 -20.46 -17.22 -21.72
N TYR A 102 -21.24 -16.63 -22.63
CA TYR A 102 -22.21 -17.37 -23.42
C TYR A 102 -21.52 -18.37 -24.37
N PHE A 103 -20.51 -17.92 -25.11
CA PHE A 103 -19.76 -18.80 -26.02
C PHE A 103 -18.98 -19.88 -25.24
N THR A 104 -18.38 -19.53 -24.11
CA THR A 104 -17.69 -20.51 -23.27
C THR A 104 -18.66 -21.46 -22.55
N ALA A 105 -19.89 -21.05 -22.27
CA ALA A 105 -20.93 -21.94 -21.76
C ALA A 105 -21.38 -22.97 -22.80
N VAL A 106 -21.52 -22.57 -24.07
CA VAL A 106 -21.76 -23.53 -25.17
C VAL A 106 -20.65 -24.57 -25.20
N GLU A 107 -19.40 -24.11 -25.06
CA GLU A 107 -18.25 -25.01 -25.14
C GLU A 107 -18.10 -25.91 -23.91
N PHE A 108 -18.42 -25.39 -22.73
CA PHE A 108 -18.54 -26.16 -21.51
C PHE A 108 -19.52 -27.33 -21.68
N PHE A 109 -20.70 -27.09 -22.27
CA PHE A 109 -21.68 -28.15 -22.52
C PHE A 109 -21.19 -29.17 -23.55
N ARG A 110 -20.49 -28.73 -24.61
CA ARG A 110 -19.91 -29.62 -25.61
C ARG A 110 -18.86 -30.56 -24.98
N MET A 111 -17.96 -30.03 -24.16
CA MET A 111 -16.87 -30.79 -23.53
C MET A 111 -17.33 -31.64 -22.33
N SER A 112 -18.35 -31.18 -21.61
CA SER A 112 -18.85 -31.87 -20.41
C SER A 112 -19.79 -33.00 -20.81
N CYS A 113 -20.90 -32.67 -21.47
CA CYS A 113 -21.97 -33.64 -21.68
C CYS A 113 -21.85 -34.44 -22.98
N HIS A 114 -20.91 -34.11 -23.88
CA HIS A 114 -20.81 -34.68 -25.24
C HIS A 114 -22.14 -34.60 -26.03
N CYS A 115 -23.03 -33.70 -25.63
CA CYS A 115 -24.33 -33.51 -26.24
C CYS A 115 -24.21 -32.60 -27.45
N ASP A 116 -25.11 -32.78 -28.41
CA ASP A 116 -25.36 -31.76 -29.43
C ASP A 116 -25.86 -30.48 -28.76
N THR A 117 -25.01 -29.45 -28.78
CA THR A 117 -25.32 -28.15 -28.18
C THR A 117 -26.56 -27.49 -28.78
N GLY A 118 -27.01 -27.90 -29.98
CA GLY A 118 -28.26 -27.44 -30.58
C GLY A 118 -29.50 -27.82 -29.78
N THR A 119 -29.46 -28.94 -29.05
CA THR A 119 -30.61 -29.45 -28.28
C THR A 119 -30.77 -28.80 -26.91
N ILE A 120 -29.75 -28.08 -26.44
CA ILE A 120 -29.78 -27.38 -25.15
C ILE A 120 -30.51 -26.04 -25.32
N ILE A 121 -31.58 -25.87 -24.55
CA ILE A 121 -32.38 -24.64 -24.50
C ILE A 121 -31.53 -23.40 -24.26
N PHE A 122 -31.89 -22.29 -24.91
CA PHE A 122 -31.16 -21.03 -24.81
C PHE A 122 -31.09 -20.52 -23.37
N GLU A 123 -32.19 -20.60 -22.59
CA GLU A 123 -32.19 -20.07 -21.23
C GLU A 123 -31.15 -20.74 -20.34
N ARG A 124 -30.87 -22.04 -20.53
CA ARG A 124 -29.87 -22.76 -19.73
C ARG A 124 -28.45 -22.28 -20.02
N LYS A 125 -28.11 -22.04 -21.29
CA LYS A 125 -26.81 -21.49 -21.70
C LYS A 125 -26.65 -20.06 -21.18
N PHE A 126 -27.69 -19.25 -21.36
CA PHE A 126 -27.70 -17.86 -20.94
C PHE A 126 -27.62 -17.71 -19.42
N ALA A 127 -28.38 -18.51 -18.66
CA ALA A 127 -28.36 -18.50 -17.19
C ALA A 127 -26.99 -18.90 -16.64
N MET A 128 -26.37 -19.95 -17.19
CA MET A 128 -25.01 -20.36 -16.79
C MET A 128 -24.00 -19.24 -17.08
N ALA A 129 -24.06 -18.65 -18.26
CA ALA A 129 -23.22 -17.50 -18.62
C ALA A 129 -23.45 -16.31 -17.67
N PHE A 130 -24.70 -16.04 -17.33
CA PHE A 130 -25.09 -14.92 -16.45
C PHE A 130 -24.53 -15.05 -15.04
N ILE A 131 -24.65 -16.23 -14.42
CA ILE A 131 -24.07 -16.49 -13.08
C ILE A 131 -22.56 -16.26 -13.09
N ASN A 132 -21.87 -16.73 -14.13
CA ASN A 132 -20.42 -16.57 -14.26
C ASN A 132 -20.02 -15.13 -14.56
N THR A 133 -20.84 -14.38 -15.30
CA THR A 133 -20.64 -12.95 -15.53
C THR A 133 -20.80 -12.16 -14.23
N GLN A 134 -21.82 -12.46 -13.42
CA GLN A 134 -21.99 -11.82 -12.12
C GLN A 134 -20.77 -12.04 -11.22
N LEU A 135 -20.24 -13.26 -11.20
CA LEU A 135 -19.03 -13.58 -10.43
C LEU A 135 -17.81 -12.82 -10.96
N ALA A 136 -17.61 -12.76 -12.28
CA ALA A 136 -16.53 -12.00 -12.90
C ALA A 136 -16.60 -10.49 -12.57
N ILE A 137 -17.79 -9.90 -12.62
CA ILE A 137 -18.03 -8.50 -12.25
C ILE A 137 -17.76 -8.29 -10.75
N PHE A 138 -18.28 -9.17 -9.89
CA PHE A 138 -18.06 -9.08 -8.46
C PHE A 138 -16.58 -9.14 -8.10
N LEU A 139 -15.82 -10.06 -8.70
CA LEU A 139 -14.37 -10.15 -8.54
C LEU A 139 -13.65 -8.89 -9.04
N GLY A 140 -14.09 -8.32 -10.16
CA GLY A 140 -13.55 -7.06 -10.68
C GLY A 140 -13.75 -5.89 -9.71
N VAL A 141 -14.96 -5.74 -9.16
CA VAL A 141 -15.29 -4.73 -8.15
C VAL A 141 -14.50 -4.96 -6.86
N LEU A 142 -14.42 -6.19 -6.38
CA LEU A 142 -13.67 -6.55 -5.18
C LEU A 142 -12.16 -6.23 -5.33
N ALA A 143 -11.57 -6.59 -6.48
CA ALA A 143 -10.17 -6.30 -6.77
C ALA A 143 -9.92 -4.78 -6.83
N LEU A 144 -10.83 -4.02 -7.44
CA LEU A 144 -10.77 -2.56 -7.46
C LEU A 144 -10.86 -1.97 -6.06
N ALA A 145 -11.80 -2.42 -5.24
CA ALA A 145 -11.99 -1.96 -3.86
C ALA A 145 -10.75 -2.24 -3.00
N LEU A 146 -10.22 -3.48 -3.05
CA LEU A 146 -8.99 -3.85 -2.34
C LEU A 146 -7.82 -2.96 -2.77
N HIS A 147 -7.68 -2.71 -4.07
CA HIS A 147 -6.60 -1.87 -4.57
C HIS A 147 -6.71 -0.41 -4.09
N LEU A 148 -7.92 0.14 -4.05
CA LEU A 148 -8.17 1.49 -3.52
C LEU A 148 -7.92 1.57 -2.02
N LEU A 149 -8.38 0.58 -1.25
CA LEU A 149 -8.16 0.50 0.21
C LEU A 149 -6.67 0.44 0.54
N VAL A 150 -5.90 -0.42 -0.13
CA VAL A 150 -4.45 -0.51 0.06
C VAL A 150 -3.77 0.80 -0.29
N LYS A 151 -4.17 1.45 -1.39
CA LYS A 151 -3.61 2.75 -1.79
C LYS A 151 -3.92 3.83 -0.75
N GLN A 152 -5.14 3.90 -0.25
CA GLN A 152 -5.55 4.88 0.77
C GLN A 152 -4.80 4.66 2.08
N HIS A 153 -4.66 3.42 2.52
CA HIS A 153 -3.89 3.08 3.71
C HIS A 153 -2.42 3.50 3.58
N GLN A 154 -1.81 3.25 2.42
CA GLN A 154 -0.43 3.68 2.16
C GLN A 154 -0.28 5.21 2.18
N VAL A 155 -1.25 5.95 1.63
CA VAL A 155 -1.26 7.41 1.69
C VAL A 155 -1.38 7.90 3.13
N GLN A 156 -2.20 7.27 3.97
CA GLN A 156 -2.32 7.62 5.40
C GLN A 156 -1.00 7.42 6.15
N ILE A 157 -0.31 6.29 5.95
CA ILE A 157 1.00 6.03 6.57
C ILE A 157 2.02 7.08 6.14
N ASN A 158 2.08 7.38 4.84
CA ASN A 158 3.03 8.37 4.31
C ASN A 158 2.73 9.78 4.83
N ASN A 159 1.46 10.16 4.94
CA ASN A 159 1.05 11.46 5.46
C ASN A 159 1.38 11.58 6.96
N LEU A 160 1.20 10.50 7.74
CA LEU A 160 1.58 10.47 9.14
C LEU A 160 3.10 10.66 9.31
N ALA A 161 3.91 9.95 8.53
CA ALA A 161 5.36 10.09 8.54
C ALA A 161 5.83 11.51 8.14
N LEU A 162 5.13 12.14 7.18
CA LEU A 162 5.41 13.51 6.79
C LEU A 162 5.01 14.51 7.89
N ALA A 163 3.88 14.28 8.57
CA ALA A 163 3.41 15.11 9.68
C ALA A 163 4.37 15.04 10.88
N THR A 164 4.90 13.87 11.21
CA THR A 164 5.91 13.71 12.27
C THR A 164 7.23 14.39 11.92
N ALA A 165 7.68 14.29 10.66
CA ALA A 165 8.91 14.96 10.22
C ALA A 165 8.77 16.50 10.20
N THR A 166 7.60 17.01 9.81
CA THR A 166 7.34 18.46 9.79
C THR A 166 7.17 19.05 11.19
N THR A 167 6.57 18.31 12.13
CA THR A 167 6.48 18.73 13.54
C THR A 167 7.85 18.74 14.20
N ALA A 168 8.67 17.71 14.01
CA ALA A 168 10.06 17.67 14.50
C ALA A 168 10.88 18.86 13.98
N LYS A 169 10.82 19.15 12.67
CA LYS A 169 11.50 20.32 12.10
C LYS A 169 11.00 21.65 12.68
N LYS A 170 9.70 21.79 12.92
CA LYS A 170 9.14 22.99 13.55
C LYS A 170 9.62 23.15 14.99
N THR A 171 9.72 22.06 15.75
CA THR A 171 10.26 22.12 17.11
C THR A 171 11.75 22.47 17.10
N ASP A 172 12.52 21.96 16.15
CA ASP A 172 13.95 22.28 16.04
C ASP A 172 14.16 23.75 15.64
N LEU A 173 13.34 24.27 14.71
CA LEU A 173 13.35 25.69 14.34
C LEU A 173 12.89 26.58 15.51
N ALA A 174 11.88 26.18 16.26
CA ALA A 174 11.42 26.93 17.45
C ALA A 174 12.48 26.92 18.55
N LYS A 175 13.15 25.79 18.80
CA LYS A 175 14.31 25.70 19.69
C LYS A 175 15.42 26.64 19.20
N ALA A 176 15.77 26.61 17.92
CA ALA A 176 16.79 27.52 17.37
C ALA A 176 16.40 29.00 17.52
N ALA A 177 15.13 29.34 17.36
CA ALA A 177 14.61 30.71 17.51
C ALA A 177 14.50 31.18 18.97
N LEU A 178 14.51 30.27 19.96
CA LEU A 178 14.44 30.58 21.40
C LEU A 178 15.81 30.81 22.06
N TYR A 179 16.92 30.49 21.39
CA TYR A 179 18.28 30.75 21.90
C TYR A 179 19.05 31.94 21.24
N PRO A 180 18.43 33.06 20.81
CA PRO A 180 19.17 34.19 20.26
C PRO A 180 19.95 34.93 21.36
N ALA A 181 19.41 35.00 22.58
CA ALA A 181 20.09 35.60 23.72
C ALA A 181 21.35 34.80 24.10
N TYR A 182 21.23 33.47 24.24
CA TYR A 182 22.38 32.61 24.53
C TYR A 182 23.47 32.68 23.45
N LEU A 183 23.09 32.75 22.18
CA LEU A 183 24.02 32.95 21.07
C LEU A 183 24.73 34.29 21.16
N MET A 184 23.99 35.36 21.46
CA MET A 184 24.55 36.69 21.65
C MET A 184 25.45 36.78 22.89
N ASP A 185 25.05 36.20 24.02
CA ASP A 185 25.83 36.16 25.25
C ASP A 185 27.12 35.35 25.06
N SER A 186 27.05 34.22 24.34
CA SER A 186 28.23 33.41 24.01
C SER A 186 29.17 34.15 23.06
N LEU A 187 28.63 34.86 22.06
CA LEU A 187 29.40 35.69 21.13
C LEU A 187 30.04 36.89 21.85
N GLU A 188 29.33 37.54 22.75
CA GLU A 188 29.83 38.68 23.53
C GLU A 188 30.92 38.24 24.52
N SER A 189 30.75 37.08 25.17
CA SER A 189 31.77 36.44 26.02
C SER A 189 33.05 36.14 25.23
N ILE A 190 32.91 35.50 24.06
CA ILE A 190 34.04 35.22 23.16
C ILE A 190 34.70 36.51 22.68
N GLN A 191 33.93 37.54 22.33
CA GLN A 191 34.46 38.84 21.93
C GLN A 191 35.28 39.48 23.06
N LYS A 192 34.81 39.40 24.31
CA LYS A 192 35.55 39.87 25.49
C LYS A 192 36.84 39.07 25.70
N ALA A 193 36.82 37.75 25.55
CA ALA A 193 38.00 36.88 25.66
C ALA A 193 39.05 37.17 24.55
N LEU A 194 38.58 37.42 23.33
CA LEU A 194 39.43 37.84 22.19
C LEU A 194 40.09 39.20 22.42
N LEU A 195 39.35 40.17 22.95
CA LEU A 195 39.88 41.49 23.29
C LEU A 195 40.92 41.42 24.42
N ARG A 196 40.79 40.46 25.33
CA ARG A 196 41.75 40.17 26.39
C ARG A 196 42.97 39.34 25.94
N LYS A 197 43.00 38.90 24.68
CA LYS A 197 44.04 38.01 24.12
C LYS A 197 44.21 36.72 24.91
N GLU A 198 43.12 36.16 25.40
CA GLU A 198 43.14 34.84 26.04
C GLU A 198 43.37 33.76 24.97
N GLU A 199 44.34 32.86 25.21
CA GLU A 199 44.72 31.78 24.28
C GLU A 199 43.54 30.84 23.95
N GLU A 200 42.56 30.74 24.84
CA GLU A 200 41.39 29.85 24.73
C GLU A 200 40.26 30.41 23.84
N ALA A 201 40.29 31.71 23.49
CA ALA A 201 39.21 32.35 22.74
C ALA A 201 39.04 31.76 21.32
N GLY A 202 40.14 31.33 20.69
CA GLY A 202 40.11 30.67 19.38
C GLY A 202 39.45 29.28 19.43
N ILE A 203 39.66 28.54 20.52
CA ILE A 203 39.05 27.23 20.76
C ILE A 203 37.55 27.38 21.03
N ALA A 204 37.16 28.40 21.81
CA ALA A 204 35.75 28.71 22.07
C ALA A 204 34.96 29.03 20.78
N ILE A 205 35.57 29.76 19.83
CA ILE A 205 34.96 30.03 18.51
C ILE A 205 34.74 28.76 17.71
N LEU A 206 35.76 27.91 17.61
CA LEU A 206 35.67 26.64 16.89
C LEU A 206 34.60 25.74 17.51
N THR A 207 34.55 25.65 18.84
CA THR A 207 33.57 24.84 19.57
C THR A 207 32.14 25.37 19.39
N LEU A 208 31.95 26.70 19.39
CA LEU A 208 30.64 27.32 19.12
C LEU A 208 30.20 27.05 17.67
N SER A 209 31.11 27.22 16.72
CA SER A 209 30.87 26.94 15.29
C SER A 209 30.51 25.48 15.04
N GLU A 210 31.20 24.54 15.68
CA GLU A 210 30.94 23.11 15.57
C GLU A 210 29.61 22.72 16.21
N LYS A 211 29.27 23.29 17.38
CA LYS A 211 27.96 23.10 18.02
C LYS A 211 26.81 23.67 17.19
N LEU A 212 27.00 24.83 16.57
CA LEU A 212 26.00 25.46 15.69
C LEU A 212 25.84 24.67 14.39
N SER A 213 26.94 24.25 13.79
CA SER A 213 26.94 23.39 12.60
C SER A 213 26.24 22.07 12.87
N ASN A 214 26.54 21.40 13.98
CA ASN A 214 25.87 20.18 14.39
C ASN A 214 24.39 20.38 14.71
N ARG A 215 23.97 21.52 15.28
CA ARG A 215 22.55 21.80 15.51
C ARG A 215 21.78 22.19 14.25
N LEU A 216 22.41 22.88 13.31
CA LEU A 216 21.75 23.38 12.09
C LEU A 216 21.78 22.36 10.94
N TYR A 217 22.82 21.53 10.87
CA TYR A 217 23.07 20.61 9.75
C TYR A 217 23.28 19.15 10.20
N GLY A 218 23.37 18.87 11.49
CA GLY A 218 23.60 17.53 12.03
C GLY A 218 22.44 16.57 11.75
N SER A 219 22.72 15.63 10.87
CA SER A 219 21.91 14.47 10.56
C SER A 219 21.85 13.50 11.74
N GLY A 220 20.67 13.37 12.37
CA GLY A 220 20.11 12.08 12.80
C GLY A 220 20.87 11.17 13.78
N VAL A 221 21.91 11.61 14.48
CA VAL A 221 22.53 10.82 15.56
C VAL A 221 22.17 11.45 16.89
N LEU A 222 21.16 10.87 17.55
CA LEU A 222 20.91 11.05 18.98
C LEU A 222 22.17 10.60 19.74
N MET A 223 22.91 11.55 20.32
CA MET A 223 23.77 11.24 21.45
C MET A 223 22.86 11.08 22.69
N PRO A 224 23.13 10.12 23.59
CA PRO A 224 22.27 9.86 24.74
C PRO A 224 22.30 11.07 25.69
N GLU A 225 21.13 11.62 26.02
CA GLU A 225 20.94 12.80 26.87
C GLU A 225 21.35 12.63 28.36
N GLU A 226 21.94 11.50 28.79
CA GLU A 226 22.02 11.19 30.23
C GLU A 226 23.32 11.58 30.96
N HIS A 227 24.35 12.15 30.32
CA HIS A 227 25.62 12.45 31.03
C HIS A 227 26.17 13.89 30.95
N GLU A 228 25.57 14.82 30.20
CA GLU A 228 26.11 16.19 30.10
C GLU A 228 25.58 17.18 31.16
N GLY A 229 24.44 16.91 31.80
CA GLY A 229 23.90 17.79 32.85
C GLY A 229 24.79 17.86 34.10
N THR A 230 25.51 16.79 34.42
CA THR A 230 26.35 16.70 35.63
C THR A 230 27.70 17.38 35.46
N ASN A 231 28.30 17.31 34.27
CA ASN A 231 29.60 17.94 33.99
C ASN A 231 29.51 19.47 33.84
N LEU A 232 28.36 20.00 33.39
CA LEU A 232 28.18 21.44 33.22
C LEU A 232 27.96 22.17 34.56
N ILE A 233 27.29 21.52 35.52
CA ILE A 233 27.15 22.04 36.89
C ILE A 233 28.49 21.99 37.65
N GLU A 234 29.34 21.00 37.36
CA GLU A 234 30.71 20.95 37.91
C GLU A 234 31.64 22.00 37.30
N LEU A 235 31.47 22.35 36.02
CA LEU A 235 32.20 23.43 35.36
C LEU A 235 31.78 24.82 35.88
N GLU A 236 30.49 25.03 36.11
CA GLU A 236 29.96 26.26 36.72
C GLU A 236 30.46 26.44 38.17
N LYS A 237 30.47 25.36 38.96
CA LYS A 237 31.06 25.37 40.32
C LYS A 237 32.56 25.60 40.36
N ARG A 238 33.30 25.21 39.32
CA ARG A 238 34.75 25.48 39.24
C ARG A 238 35.04 26.93 38.89
N LEU A 239 34.27 27.52 37.98
CA LEU A 239 34.41 28.94 37.67
C LEU A 239 34.04 29.83 38.87
N ASP A 240 32.98 29.53 39.61
CA ASP A 240 32.60 30.34 40.78
C ASP A 240 33.61 30.26 41.94
N HIS A 241 34.42 29.20 42.01
CA HIS A 241 35.42 29.02 43.06
C HIS A 241 36.76 29.75 42.79
N ASP A 242 37.00 30.15 41.53
CA ASP A 242 38.19 30.92 41.13
C ASP A 242 37.95 32.46 41.14
N PHE A 243 36.72 32.90 41.48
CA PHE A 243 36.32 34.31 41.57
C PHE A 243 35.93 34.77 42.99
N ALA A 244 36.26 34.01 44.04
CA ALA A 244 36.14 34.40 45.44
C ALA A 244 37.51 34.43 46.13
#